data_AF-A0A383BDS1-F1
#
_entry.id   AF-A0A383BDS1-F1
#
_cell.length_a   1.000
_cell.length_b   1.000
_cell.length_c   1.000
_cell.angle_alpha   90.00
_cell.angle_beta   90.00
_cell.angle_gamma   90.00
#
_symmetry.space_group_name_H-M   'P 1'
#
loop_
_entity.id
_entity.type
_entity.pdbx_description
1 polymer ?
#
loop_
_entity_poly.entity_id
_entity_poly.type
_entity_poly.pdbx_seq_one_letter_code
_entity_poly.pdbx_strand_id
1 'polypeptide(L)'
;MIITGKFPSLRMRRNRKFDWTRRLIQESSLSPNDLILPIFLIDGKNKIQSIKSMPGIYRYSIDKLGKIVDRAISLKIPMVALFPYTNIKAKNEIGSEALNEDNLVCRATRYIKKKYKNQIGIMCDVALDPYTSHG
;
A
#
# COMPACT_ATOMS: atom_id res chain seq x y z
N MET A 1 38.29 0.59 -1.93
CA MET A 1 37.62 0.63 -3.25
C MET A 1 38.53 -0.10 -4.24
N ILE A 2 38.12 -1.27 -4.74
CA ILE A 2 38.95 -2.05 -5.66
C ILE A 2 38.77 -1.49 -7.07
N ILE A 3 39.82 -0.92 -7.65
CA ILE A 3 39.83 -0.48 -9.05
C ILE A 3 40.18 -1.69 -9.92
N THR A 4 39.22 -2.21 -10.67
CA THR A 4 39.31 -3.46 -11.46
C THR A 4 40.03 -3.31 -12.82
N GLY A 5 40.68 -2.16 -13.07
CA GLY A 5 41.44 -1.89 -14.30
C GLY A 5 41.35 -0.43 -14.75
N LYS A 6 41.98 -0.10 -15.89
CA LYS A 6 41.97 1.26 -16.49
C LYS A 6 41.44 1.21 -17.92
N PHE A 7 40.91 2.32 -18.43
CA PHE A 7 40.63 2.44 -19.85
C PHE A 7 41.96 2.37 -20.66
N PRO A 8 42.03 1.69 -21.83
CA PRO A 8 40.93 1.04 -22.57
C PRO A 8 40.71 -0.45 -22.25
N SER A 9 41.50 -1.06 -21.36
CA SER A 9 41.37 -2.50 -21.03
C SER A 9 40.07 -2.78 -20.26
N LEU A 10 39.72 -1.93 -19.29
CA LEU A 10 38.42 -1.91 -18.62
C LEU A 10 37.45 -0.98 -19.34
N ARG A 11 36.34 -1.53 -19.86
CA ARG A 11 35.26 -0.76 -20.48
C ARG A 11 33.91 -1.22 -19.94
N MET A 12 33.40 -0.52 -18.93
CA MET A 12 32.11 -0.84 -18.29
C MET A 12 30.91 -0.79 -19.25
N ARG A 13 31.05 -0.12 -20.41
CA ARG A 13 30.04 -0.12 -21.48
C ARG A 13 29.86 -1.49 -22.15
N ARG A 14 30.83 -2.41 -22.06
CA ARG A 14 30.69 -3.77 -22.64
C ARG A 14 29.50 -4.51 -22.04
N ASN A 15 29.36 -4.51 -20.71
CA ASN A 15 28.26 -5.14 -20.00
C ASN A 15 26.90 -4.42 -20.21
N ARG A 16 26.91 -3.20 -20.73
CA ARG A 16 25.70 -2.40 -21.01
C ARG A 16 25.25 -2.47 -22.47
N LYS A 17 26.03 -3.11 -23.35
CA LYS A 17 25.82 -3.06 -24.80
C LYS A 17 24.55 -3.79 -25.24
N PHE A 18 24.28 -4.96 -24.67
CA PHE A 18 23.14 -5.79 -25.05
C PHE A 18 22.23 -6.04 -23.85
N ASP A 19 20.94 -6.25 -24.12
CA ASP A 19 19.95 -6.58 -23.09
C ASP A 19 20.35 -7.81 -22.28
N TRP A 20 20.69 -8.91 -22.96
CA TRP A 20 21.04 -10.17 -22.30
C TRP A 20 22.24 -10.01 -21.36
N THR A 21 23.22 -9.16 -21.69
CA THR A 21 24.38 -8.92 -20.81
C THR A 21 23.98 -8.11 -19.59
N ARG A 22 23.10 -7.11 -19.74
CA ARG A 22 22.56 -6.35 -18.61
C ARG A 22 21.76 -7.23 -17.66
N ARG A 23 20.97 -8.19 -18.18
CA ARG A 23 20.22 -9.15 -17.35
C ARG A 23 21.13 -10.08 -16.53
N LEU A 24 22.30 -10.47 -17.05
CA LEU A 24 23.26 -11.30 -16.30
C LEU A 24 23.95 -10.55 -15.15
N ILE A 25 24.18 -9.25 -15.30
CA ILE A 25 24.94 -8.44 -14.33
C ILE A 25 24.05 -7.53 -13.46
N GLN A 26 22.73 -7.67 -13.56
CA GLN A 26 21.78 -6.86 -12.79
C GLN A 26 21.83 -7.24 -11.31
N GLU A 27 22.11 -6.26 -10.44
CA GLU A 27 22.28 -6.48 -8.99
C GLU A 27 20.96 -6.47 -8.22
N SER A 28 19.91 -5.87 -8.78
CA SER A 28 18.62 -5.73 -8.11
C SER A 28 17.46 -5.95 -9.08
N SER A 29 16.43 -6.63 -8.61
CA SER A 29 15.17 -6.83 -9.34
C SER A 29 14.02 -6.38 -8.47
N LEU A 30 12.95 -5.89 -9.09
CA LEU A 30 11.69 -5.59 -8.43
C LEU A 30 10.61 -6.55 -8.94
N SER A 31 9.78 -7.04 -8.03
CA SER A 31 8.66 -7.93 -8.29
C SER A 31 7.42 -7.46 -7.50
N PRO A 32 6.21 -7.96 -7.83
CA PRO A 32 5.02 -7.68 -7.02
C PRO A 32 5.15 -8.07 -5.54
N ASN A 33 6.04 -9.02 -5.20
CA ASN A 33 6.27 -9.45 -3.83
C ASN A 33 6.93 -8.37 -2.97
N ASP A 34 7.52 -7.36 -3.58
CA ASP A 34 8.20 -6.24 -2.92
C ASP A 34 7.24 -5.06 -2.65
N LEU A 35 5.96 -5.19 -3.03
CA LEU A 35 4.98 -4.11 -3.00
C LEU A 35 3.93 -4.31 -1.90
N ILE A 36 3.56 -3.20 -1.26
CA ILE A 36 2.39 -3.09 -0.38
C ILE A 36 1.47 -2.02 -0.97
N LEU A 37 0.16 -2.29 -1.04
CA LEU A 37 -0.81 -1.34 -1.58
C LEU A 37 -1.55 -0.59 -0.45
N PRO A 38 -1.32 0.72 -0.25
CA PRO A 38 -2.12 1.54 0.66
C PRO A 38 -3.56 1.70 0.15
N ILE A 39 -4.53 1.60 1.05
CA ILE A 39 -5.96 1.82 0.78
C ILE A 39 -6.53 2.77 1.81
N PHE A 40 -7.12 3.88 1.35
CA PHE A 40 -7.82 4.82 2.19
C PHE A 40 -9.28 4.40 2.39
N LEU A 41 -9.71 4.34 3.65
CA LEU A 41 -11.07 3.98 4.05
C LEU A 41 -11.89 5.24 4.29
N ILE A 42 -13.17 5.21 3.97
CA ILE A 42 -14.13 6.25 4.36
C ILE A 42 -15.44 5.63 4.82
N ASP A 43 -16.14 6.30 5.73
CA ASP A 43 -17.41 5.82 6.23
C ASP A 43 -18.59 6.03 5.25
N GLY A 44 -19.65 5.24 5.46
CA GLY A 44 -20.85 5.20 4.63
C GLY A 44 -20.93 3.95 3.77
N LYS A 45 -21.76 4.02 2.71
CA LYS A 45 -22.11 2.88 1.84
C LYS A 45 -22.04 3.30 0.38
N ASN A 46 -21.55 2.41 -0.49
CA ASN A 46 -21.46 2.62 -1.93
C ASN A 46 -20.66 3.87 -2.34
N LYS A 47 -19.59 4.21 -1.60
CA LYS A 47 -18.76 5.40 -1.84
C LYS A 47 -17.38 5.04 -2.39
N ILE A 48 -16.99 5.79 -3.42
CA ILE A 48 -15.62 5.89 -3.93
C ILE A 48 -15.35 7.38 -4.13
N GLN A 49 -14.51 7.97 -3.28
CA GLN A 49 -14.25 9.41 -3.27
C GLN A 49 -12.84 9.70 -3.78
N SER A 50 -12.72 10.55 -4.80
CA SER A 50 -11.40 10.99 -5.30
C SER A 50 -10.66 11.86 -4.27
N ILE A 51 -9.34 11.76 -4.28
CA ILE A 51 -8.46 12.62 -3.49
C ILE A 51 -7.82 13.65 -4.44
N LYS A 52 -8.19 14.93 -4.30
CA LYS A 52 -7.78 15.99 -5.25
C LYS A 52 -6.26 16.11 -5.40
N SER A 53 -5.51 15.99 -4.31
CA SER A 53 -4.04 16.05 -4.29
C SER A 53 -3.35 14.77 -4.75
N MET A 54 -4.10 13.66 -4.92
CA MET A 54 -3.56 12.36 -5.34
C MET A 54 -4.39 11.80 -6.51
N PRO A 55 -4.19 12.30 -7.74
CA PRO A 55 -4.93 11.85 -8.90
C PRO A 55 -4.83 10.32 -9.09
N GLY A 56 -5.96 9.67 -9.38
CA GLY A 56 -6.03 8.20 -9.51
C GLY A 56 -6.12 7.44 -8.18
N ILE A 57 -6.06 8.13 -7.04
CA ILE A 57 -6.21 7.55 -5.70
C ILE A 57 -7.56 7.97 -5.11
N TYR A 58 -8.18 7.04 -4.39
CA TYR A 58 -9.54 7.17 -3.89
C TYR A 58 -9.64 6.67 -2.45
N ARG A 59 -10.64 7.18 -1.75
CA ARG A 59 -11.15 6.62 -0.50
C ARG A 59 -12.33 5.70 -0.81
N TYR A 60 -12.41 4.55 -0.14
CA TYR A 60 -13.42 3.54 -0.39
C TYR A 60 -14.26 3.30 0.86
N SER A 61 -15.58 3.24 0.72
CA SER A 61 -16.40 2.60 1.75
C SER A 61 -16.10 1.10 1.78
N ILE A 62 -16.32 0.48 2.94
CA ILE A 62 -15.93 -0.92 3.18
C ILE A 62 -16.56 -1.86 2.14
N ASP A 63 -17.83 -1.63 1.77
CA ASP A 63 -18.54 -2.40 0.75
C ASP A 63 -17.96 -2.27 -0.67
N LYS A 64 -17.09 -1.28 -0.91
CA LYS A 64 -16.39 -1.05 -2.18
C LYS A 64 -14.93 -1.50 -2.19
N LEU A 65 -14.41 -1.99 -1.07
CA LEU A 65 -13.03 -2.50 -1.00
C LEU A 65 -12.79 -3.70 -1.93
N GLY A 66 -13.85 -4.46 -2.25
CA GLY A 66 -13.71 -5.67 -3.06
C GLY A 66 -12.95 -5.42 -4.37
N LYS A 67 -13.33 -4.38 -5.11
CA LYS A 67 -12.75 -4.09 -6.43
C LYS A 67 -11.24 -3.84 -6.38
N ILE A 68 -10.75 -3.10 -5.38
CA ILE A 68 -9.33 -2.77 -5.26
C ILE A 68 -8.51 -3.94 -4.70
N VAL A 69 -9.07 -4.72 -3.77
CA VAL A 69 -8.41 -5.92 -3.23
C VAL A 69 -8.34 -7.03 -4.28
N ASP A 70 -9.42 -7.25 -5.04
CA ASP A 70 -9.45 -8.18 -6.18
C ASP A 70 -8.34 -7.85 -7.18
N ARG A 71 -8.16 -6.55 -7.48
CA ARG A 71 -7.07 -6.07 -8.35
C ARG A 71 -5.69 -6.34 -7.76
N ALA A 72 -5.48 -6.07 -6.47
CA ALA A 72 -4.20 -6.34 -5.80
C ALA A 72 -3.81 -7.81 -5.91
N ILE A 73 -4.75 -8.72 -5.63
CA ILE A 73 -4.55 -10.17 -5.76
C ILE A 73 -4.25 -10.56 -7.20
N SER A 74 -5.00 -10.03 -8.19
CA SER A 74 -4.75 -10.34 -9.61
C SER A 74 -3.36 -9.92 -10.09
N LEU A 75 -2.79 -8.88 -9.47
CA LEU A 75 -1.43 -8.38 -9.73
C LEU A 75 -0.36 -9.07 -8.87
N LYS A 76 -0.75 -10.04 -8.03
CA LYS A 76 0.12 -10.76 -7.09
C LYS A 76 0.77 -9.88 -6.02
N ILE A 77 0.12 -8.76 -5.67
CA ILE A 77 0.56 -7.94 -4.52
C ILE A 77 0.21 -8.70 -3.23
N PRO A 78 1.19 -8.97 -2.35
CA PRO A 78 0.98 -9.84 -1.19
C PRO A 78 0.21 -9.18 -0.05
N MET A 79 0.14 -7.84 0.01
CA MET A 79 -0.37 -7.12 1.18
C MET A 79 -1.03 -5.78 0.83
N VAL A 80 -2.09 -5.45 1.58
CA VAL A 80 -2.68 -4.10 1.61
C VAL A 80 -2.43 -3.44 2.98
N ALA A 81 -2.23 -2.12 2.99
CA ALA A 81 -2.14 -1.31 4.20
C ALA A 81 -3.37 -0.40 4.32
N LEU A 82 -4.01 -0.37 5.49
CA LEU A 82 -5.29 0.32 5.69
C LEU A 82 -5.12 1.63 6.44
N PHE A 83 -5.65 2.72 5.86
CA PHE A 83 -5.59 4.06 6.44
C PHE A 83 -6.99 4.68 6.54
N PRO A 84 -7.49 5.02 7.74
CA PRO A 84 -8.83 5.55 7.90
C PRO A 84 -8.90 7.06 7.63
N TYR A 85 -9.91 7.48 6.87
CA TYR A 85 -10.38 8.87 6.87
C TYR A 85 -11.53 8.99 7.88
N THR A 86 -11.18 9.15 9.14
CA THR A 86 -12.12 9.24 10.26
C THR A 86 -12.94 10.52 10.19
N ASN A 87 -14.25 10.39 10.44
CA ASN A 87 -15.16 11.53 10.50
C ASN A 87 -14.74 12.47 11.64
N ILE A 88 -14.75 13.78 11.40
CA ILE A 88 -14.42 14.80 12.40
C ILE A 88 -15.21 14.64 13.71
N LYS A 89 -16.46 14.18 13.62
CA LYS A 89 -17.33 13.95 14.80
C LYS A 89 -16.84 12.80 15.70
N ALA A 90 -16.04 11.89 15.16
CA ALA A 90 -15.45 10.78 15.91
C ALA A 90 -14.03 11.13 16.40
N LYS A 91 -13.52 12.33 16.12
CA LYS A 91 -12.22 12.79 16.61
C LYS A 91 -12.37 13.54 17.93
N ASN A 92 -11.46 13.31 18.87
CA ASN A 92 -11.36 14.04 20.13
C ASN A 92 -9.91 14.18 20.58
N GLU A 93 -9.64 14.85 21.71
CA GLU A 93 -8.27 15.15 22.14
C GLU A 93 -7.42 13.90 22.42
N ILE A 94 -8.04 12.79 22.83
CA ILE A 94 -7.34 11.56 23.22
C ILE A 94 -7.35 10.47 22.15
N GLY A 95 -8.03 10.69 21.03
CA GLY A 95 -8.15 9.71 19.94
C GLY A 95 -8.94 8.45 20.29
N SER A 96 -10.01 8.55 21.09
CA SER A 96 -10.71 7.36 21.62
C SER A 96 -11.27 6.41 20.55
N GLU A 97 -11.56 6.90 19.34
CA GLU A 97 -12.02 6.09 18.21
C GLU A 97 -10.97 5.05 17.75
N ALA A 98 -9.69 5.25 18.08
CA ALA A 98 -8.65 4.26 17.83
C ALA A 98 -8.91 2.92 18.55
N LEU A 99 -9.55 2.97 19.72
CA LEU A 99 -9.88 1.81 20.54
C LEU A 99 -11.29 1.24 20.24
N ASN A 100 -12.06 1.90 19.40
CA ASN A 100 -13.39 1.43 19.02
C ASN A 100 -13.27 0.16 18.14
N GLU A 101 -13.78 -0.97 18.64
CA GLU A 101 -13.75 -2.26 17.93
C GLU A 101 -14.51 -2.24 16.59
N ASP A 102 -15.39 -1.26 16.40
CA ASP A 102 -16.17 -1.01 15.18
C ASP A 102 -15.68 0.19 14.35
N ASN A 103 -14.46 0.67 14.60
CA ASN A 103 -13.84 1.69 13.75
C ASN A 103 -13.61 1.18 12.30
N LEU A 104 -13.25 2.10 11.40
CA LEU A 104 -13.07 1.81 9.98
C LEU A 104 -12.05 0.69 9.71
N VAL A 105 -10.90 0.71 10.40
CA VAL A 105 -9.81 -0.25 10.18
C VAL A 105 -10.24 -1.65 10.63
N CYS A 106 -10.88 -1.77 11.79
CA CYS A 106 -11.39 -3.02 12.33
C CYS A 106 -12.48 -3.63 11.44
N ARG A 107 -13.48 -2.82 11.02
CA ARG A 107 -14.53 -3.29 10.10
C ARG A 107 -13.97 -3.68 8.73
N ALA A 108 -13.04 -2.92 8.17
CA ALA A 108 -12.38 -3.24 6.91
C ALA A 108 -11.56 -4.55 7.01
N THR A 109 -10.84 -4.74 8.11
CA THR A 109 -10.08 -5.96 8.39
C THR A 109 -10.99 -7.18 8.43
N ARG A 110 -12.11 -7.11 9.17
CA ARG A 110 -13.13 -8.18 9.21
C ARG A 110 -13.71 -8.47 7.83
N TYR A 111 -14.04 -7.44 7.06
CA TYR A 111 -14.55 -7.58 5.69
C TYR A 111 -13.56 -8.32 4.78
N ILE A 112 -12.29 -7.87 4.76
CA ILE A 112 -11.25 -8.47 3.90
C ILE A 112 -10.99 -9.91 4.33
N LYS A 113 -10.83 -10.18 5.63
CA LYS A 113 -10.61 -11.55 6.13
C LYS A 113 -11.78 -12.48 5.81
N LYS A 114 -13.02 -12.01 5.95
CA LYS A 114 -14.21 -12.80 5.60
C LYS A 114 -14.23 -13.17 4.12
N LYS A 115 -13.92 -12.23 3.22
CA LYS A 115 -14.01 -12.43 1.77
C LYS A 115 -12.79 -13.16 1.18
N TYR A 116 -11.58 -12.85 1.64
CA TYR A 116 -10.33 -13.28 1.01
C TYR A 116 -9.51 -14.28 1.82
N LYS A 117 -9.84 -14.49 3.10
CA LYS A 117 -9.12 -15.40 4.01
C LYS A 117 -7.61 -15.10 4.03
N ASN A 118 -6.79 -16.00 3.49
CA ASN A 118 -5.33 -15.93 3.47
C ASN A 118 -4.75 -15.59 2.09
N GLN A 119 -5.57 -15.14 1.13
CA GLN A 119 -5.09 -14.77 -0.20
C GLN A 119 -4.28 -13.46 -0.21
N ILE A 120 -4.43 -12.62 0.83
CA ILE A 120 -3.71 -11.35 0.95
C ILE A 120 -3.47 -10.98 2.42
N GLY A 121 -2.30 -10.40 2.69
CA GLY A 121 -1.93 -9.82 3.98
C GLY A 121 -2.64 -8.48 4.22
N ILE A 122 -2.82 -8.15 5.50
CA ILE A 122 -3.39 -6.87 5.94
C ILE A 122 -2.42 -6.25 6.93
N MET A 123 -1.98 -5.02 6.65
CA MET A 123 -1.24 -4.17 7.57
C MET A 123 -2.18 -3.08 8.08
N CYS A 124 -2.27 -2.95 9.41
CA CYS A 124 -3.03 -1.90 10.06
C CYS A 124 -2.08 -0.80 10.52
N ASP A 125 -2.52 0.45 10.37
CA ASP A 125 -1.85 1.60 10.94
C ASP A 125 -2.21 1.74 12.44
N VAL A 126 -1.21 1.83 13.30
CA VAL A 126 -1.36 1.97 14.76
C VAL A 126 -0.81 3.34 15.14
N ALA A 127 -1.68 4.34 15.03
CA ALA A 127 -1.38 5.74 15.28
C ALA A 127 -2.64 6.48 15.76
N LEU A 128 -2.46 7.67 16.34
CA LEU A 128 -3.55 8.48 16.89
C LEU A 128 -3.95 9.66 16.00
N ASP A 129 -3.10 10.12 15.07
CA ASP A 129 -3.39 11.26 14.18
C ASP A 129 -4.70 11.13 13.38
N PRO A 130 -5.17 9.93 12.96
CA PRO A 130 -6.46 9.82 12.29
C PRO A 130 -7.63 10.02 13.25
N TYR A 131 -7.41 10.00 14.56
CA TYR A 131 -8.45 9.98 15.60
C TYR A 131 -8.39 11.21 16.52
N THR A 132 -7.28 11.94 16.56
CA THR A 132 -7.13 13.14 17.40
C THR A 132 -7.69 14.39 16.74
N SER A 133 -8.32 15.28 17.51
CA SER A 133 -8.87 16.55 17.02
C SER A 133 -7.79 17.52 16.53
N HIS A 134 -6.58 17.43 17.08
CA HIS A 134 -5.42 18.23 16.71
C HIS A 134 -4.57 17.64 15.57
N GLY A 135 -4.99 16.49 15.03
CA GLY A 135 -4.18 15.69 14.10
C GLY A 135 -2.96 15.09 14.78
#